data_AF-A0A235F7H4-F1
#
_entry.id   AF-A0A235F7H4-F1
#
_cell.length_a   1.000
_cell.length_b   1.000
_cell.length_c   1.000
_cell.angle_alpha   90.00
_cell.angle_beta   90.00
_cell.angle_gamma   90.00
#
_symmetry.space_group_name_H-M   'P 1'
#
loop_
_entity.id
_entity.type
_entity.pdbx_description
1 polymer ?
#
loop_
_entity_poly.entity_id
_entity_poly.type
_entity_poly.pdbx_seq_one_letter_code
_entity_poly.pdbx_strand_id
1 'polypeptide(L)'
;MKKPFKEYMIVWIVICLITWPFFPMKEWGVISILLLCFVVVMFLLYTAIRKAWIAYILSFIAALITVYFINLLTNGNVPYPIVIILGLFHGIRFFVTGRFK
;
A
#
# COMPACT_ATOMS: atom_id res chain seq x y z
N MET A 1 -22.52 8.31 0.13
CA MET A 1 -21.58 7.70 1.10
C MET A 1 -20.21 8.33 0.90
N LYS A 2 -19.66 9.01 1.91
CA LYS A 2 -18.27 9.50 1.85
C LYS A 2 -17.35 8.28 1.91
N LYS A 3 -16.75 7.91 0.77
CA LYS A 3 -15.82 6.78 0.72
C LYS A 3 -14.65 7.06 1.69
N PRO A 4 -14.16 6.08 2.46
CA PRO A 4 -13.13 6.30 3.48
C PRO A 4 -11.70 6.48 2.91
N PHE A 5 -11.59 7.21 1.80
CA PHE A 5 -10.35 7.45 1.07
C PHE A 5 -9.23 8.03 1.93
N LYS A 6 -9.58 8.97 2.81
CA LYS A 6 -8.64 9.61 3.73
C LYS A 6 -7.97 8.60 4.66
N GLU A 7 -8.71 7.59 5.13
CA GLU A 7 -8.19 6.61 6.08
C GLU A 7 -7.17 5.68 5.43
N TYR A 8 -7.42 5.23 4.18
CA TYR A 8 -6.44 4.41 3.46
C TYR A 8 -5.18 5.20 3.14
N MET A 9 -5.30 6.45 2.65
CA MET A 9 -4.14 7.29 2.36
C MET A 9 -3.25 7.54 3.59
N ILE A 10 -3.85 7.80 4.75
CA ILE A 10 -3.10 8.08 5.98
C ILE A 10 -2.28 6.85 6.40
N VAL A 11 -2.85 5.64 6.35
CA VAL A 11 -2.13 4.40 6.68
C VAL A 11 -0.92 4.21 5.76
N TRP A 12 -1.08 4.47 4.46
CA TRP A 12 0.02 4.34 3.49
C TRP A 12 1.12 5.39 3.70
N ILE A 13 0.75 6.65 3.96
CA ILE A 13 1.72 7.71 4.29
C ILE A 13 2.52 7.34 5.54
N VAL A 14 1.85 6.80 6.56
CA VAL A 14 2.50 6.36 7.80
C VAL A 14 3.46 5.20 7.53
N ILE A 15 3.08 4.21 6.74
CA ILE A 15 3.97 3.10 6.36
C ILE A 15 5.20 3.65 5.62
N CYS A 16 5.02 4.57 4.67
CA CYS A 16 6.12 5.17 3.91
C CYS A 16 7.07 5.98 4.81
N LEU A 17 6.54 6.73 5.79
CA LEU A 17 7.34 7.50 6.74
C LEU A 17 8.09 6.60 7.72
N ILE A 18 7.48 5.50 8.16
CA ILE A 18 8.13 4.54 9.07
C ILE A 18 9.22 3.76 8.35
N THR A 19 9.03 3.41 7.07
CA THR A 19 10.06 2.69 6.30
C THR A 19 11.18 3.61 5.81
N TRP A 20 10.95 4.93 5.81
CA TRP A 20 11.87 5.98 5.36
C TRP A 20 13.31 5.91 5.90
N PRO A 21 13.57 5.77 7.22
CA PRO A 21 14.93 5.78 7.77
C PRO A 21 15.72 4.49 7.49
N PHE A 22 15.07 3.44 7.00
CA PHE A 22 15.70 2.13 6.82
C PHE A 22 16.36 1.94 5.46
N PHE A 23 16.25 2.92 4.54
CA PHE A 23 16.80 2.81 3.19
C PHE A 23 18.07 3.66 2.97
N PRO A 24 19.11 3.10 2.32
CA PRO A 24 20.34 3.83 2.04
C PRO A 24 20.07 4.99 1.07
N MET A 25 20.67 6.16 1.34
CA MET A 25 20.48 7.42 0.59
C MET A 25 20.60 7.29 -0.93
N LYS A 26 21.46 6.36 -1.41
CA LYS A 26 21.68 6.12 -2.84
C LYS A 26 20.45 5.57 -3.57
N GLU A 27 19.54 4.90 -2.85
CA GLU A 27 18.38 4.21 -3.42
C GLU A 27 17.09 5.06 -3.34
N TRP A 28 17.15 6.26 -2.76
CA TRP A 28 15.98 7.11 -2.49
C TRP A 28 15.24 7.55 -3.74
N GLY A 29 15.95 7.81 -4.84
CA GLY A 29 15.31 8.19 -6.11
C GLY A 29 14.39 7.08 -6.61
N VAL A 30 14.87 5.83 -6.62
CA VAL A 30 14.11 4.66 -7.06
C VAL A 30 12.92 4.41 -6.14
N ILE A 31 13.13 4.46 -4.83
CA ILE A 31 12.07 4.25 -3.83
C ILE A 31 10.99 5.32 -3.95
N SER A 32 11.36 6.59 -4.11
CA SER A 32 10.41 7.69 -4.26
C SER A 32 9.55 7.54 -5.51
N ILE A 33 10.13 7.11 -6.64
CA ILE A 33 9.39 6.84 -7.88
C ILE A 33 8.44 5.66 -7.70
N LEU A 34 8.89 4.57 -7.07
CA LEU A 34 8.05 3.40 -6.80
C LEU A 34 6.88 3.74 -5.87
N LEU A 35 7.12 4.54 -4.83
CA LEU A 35 6.08 5.03 -3.92
C LEU A 35 5.10 5.96 -4.62
N LEU A 36 5.58 6.88 -5.47
CA LEU A 36 4.72 7.74 -6.27
C LEU A 36 3.83 6.91 -7.21
N CYS A 37 4.43 5.94 -7.91
CA CYS A 37 3.70 5.03 -8.80
C CYS A 37 2.63 4.24 -8.04
N PHE A 38 2.97 3.73 -6.86
CA PHE A 38 2.03 3.06 -5.98
C PHE A 38 0.86 3.96 -5.57
N VAL A 39 1.11 5.21 -5.17
CA VAL A 39 0.06 6.18 -4.83
C VAL A 39 -0.86 6.46 -6.02
N VAL A 40 -0.30 6.61 -7.23
CA VAL A 40 -1.09 6.81 -8.46
C VAL A 40 -1.96 5.58 -8.75
N VAL A 41 -1.41 4.36 -8.64
CA VAL A 41 -2.18 3.12 -8.79
C VAL A 41 -3.31 3.05 -7.77
N MET A 42 -3.07 3.39 -6.50
CA MET A 42 -4.11 3.42 -5.48
C MET A 42 -5.22 4.43 -5.81
N PHE A 43 -4.86 5.61 -6.31
CA PHE A 43 -5.82 6.63 -6.72
C PHE A 43 -6.69 6.14 -7.91
N LEU A 44 -6.08 5.48 -8.90
CA LEU A 44 -6.79 4.90 -10.04
C LEU A 44 -7.73 3.78 -9.61
N LEU A 45 -7.27 2.85 -8.75
CA LEU A 45 -8.10 1.77 -8.22
C LEU A 45 -9.31 2.32 -7.46
N TYR A 46 -9.11 3.39 -6.68
CA TYR A 46 -10.19 4.04 -5.94
C TYR A 46 -11.25 4.71 -6.82
N THR A 47 -10.83 5.36 -7.91
CA THR A 47 -11.73 6.08 -8.83
C THR A 47 -12.45 5.12 -9.77
N ALA A 48 -11.75 4.12 -10.30
CA ALA A 48 -12.30 3.17 -11.27
C ALA A 48 -13.23 2.12 -10.63
N ILE A 49 -12.91 1.64 -9.42
CA ILE A 49 -13.59 0.48 -8.85
C ILE A 49 -14.67 0.91 -7.85
N ARG A 50 -15.92 0.56 -8.16
CA ARG A 50 -17.08 0.81 -7.28
C ARG A 50 -17.18 -0.17 -6.13
N LYS A 51 -16.77 -1.43 -6.34
CA LYS A 51 -16.84 -2.50 -5.33
C LYS A 51 -15.62 -2.44 -4.40
N ALA A 52 -15.83 -2.04 -3.15
CA ALA A 52 -14.75 -1.78 -2.20
C ALA A 52 -13.90 -3.04 -1.90
N TRP A 53 -14.49 -4.24 -1.90
CA TRP A 53 -13.74 -5.49 -1.69
C TRP A 53 -12.76 -5.81 -2.84
N ILE A 54 -13.13 -5.50 -4.08
CA ILE A 54 -12.25 -5.68 -5.25
C ILE A 54 -11.10 -4.69 -5.18
N ALA A 55 -11.41 -3.43 -4.87
CA ALA A 55 -10.40 -2.39 -4.69
C ALA A 55 -9.38 -2.79 -3.61
N TYR A 56 -9.85 -3.35 -2.50
CA TYR A 56 -8.98 -3.86 -1.43
C TYR A 56 -8.03 -4.98 -1.90
N ILE A 57 -8.54 -6.00 -2.59
CA ILE A 57 -7.69 -7.11 -3.09
C ILE A 57 -6.62 -6.58 -4.04
N LEU A 58 -7.00 -5.68 -4.96
CA LEU A 58 -6.06 -5.10 -5.91
C LEU A 58 -5.05 -4.16 -5.23
N SER A 59 -5.46 -3.41 -4.22
CA SER A 59 -4.55 -2.60 -3.40
C SER A 59 -3.53 -3.47 -2.67
N PHE A 60 -3.95 -4.62 -2.15
CA PHE A 60 -3.06 -5.57 -1.48
C PHE A 60 -2.06 -6.19 -2.47
N ILE A 61 -2.52 -6.61 -3.66
CA ILE A 61 -1.64 -7.13 -4.72
C ILE A 61 -0.64 -6.06 -5.16
N ALA A 62 -1.09 -4.83 -5.39
CA ALA A 62 -0.22 -3.73 -5.77
C ALA A 62 0.85 -3.45 -4.70
N ALA A 63 0.52 -3.55 -3.41
CA ALA A 63 1.50 -3.39 -2.34
C ALA A 63 2.57 -4.49 -2.35
N LEU A 64 2.17 -5.75 -2.58
CA LEU A 64 3.12 -6.86 -2.73
C LEU A 64 4.03 -6.67 -3.95
N ILE A 65 3.48 -6.22 -5.08
CA ILE A 65 4.24 -5.93 -6.30
C ILE A 65 5.24 -4.79 -6.04
N THR A 66 4.82 -3.72 -5.35
CA THR A 66 5.73 -2.61 -5.01
C THR A 66 6.87 -3.09 -4.11
N VAL A 67 6.58 -3.89 -3.09
CA VAL A 67 7.60 -4.46 -2.19
C VAL A 67 8.54 -5.39 -2.96
N TYR A 68 8.01 -6.18 -3.90
CA TYR A 68 8.82 -6.99 -4.80
C TYR A 68 9.79 -6.14 -5.63
N PHE A 69 9.31 -5.07 -6.25
CA PHE A 69 10.17 -4.16 -7.02
C PHE A 69 11.17 -3.41 -6.15
N ILE A 70 10.81 -3.04 -4.91
CA ILE A 70 11.76 -2.47 -3.95
C ILE A 70 12.87 -3.48 -3.70
N ASN A 71 12.55 -4.69 -3.26
CA ASN A 71 13.55 -5.73 -2.95
C ASN A 71 14.38 -6.16 -4.17
N LEU A 72 13.84 -6.03 -5.39
CA LEU A 72 14.54 -6.35 -6.63
C LEU A 72 15.48 -5.24 -7.10
N LEU A 73 15.06 -3.98 -6.99
CA LEU A 73 15.79 -2.81 -7.50
C LEU A 73 16.68 -2.16 -6.44
N THR A 74 16.49 -2.51 -5.18
CA THR A 74 17.19 -1.94 -4.03
C THR A 74 17.70 -3.08 -3.14
N ASN A 75 18.73 -2.81 -2.33
CA ASN A 75 19.17 -3.78 -1.32
C ASN A 75 18.34 -3.70 -0.03
N GLY A 76 17.21 -2.99 -0.08
CA GLY A 76 16.27 -2.92 1.02
C GLY A 76 15.57 -4.25 1.16
N ASN A 77 16.06 -5.12 2.05
CA ASN A 77 15.44 -6.41 2.36
C ASN A 77 14.12 -6.21 3.13
N VAL A 78 13.08 -5.67 2.47
CA VAL A 78 11.79 -5.44 3.10
C VAL A 78 11.13 -6.80 3.37
N PRO A 79 10.82 -7.15 4.63
CA PRO A 79 10.23 -8.44 4.97
C PRO A 79 8.77 -8.51 4.52
N TYR A 80 8.49 -9.32 3.50
CA TYR A 80 7.14 -9.63 3.02
C TYR A 80 6.14 -10.02 4.14
N PRO A 81 6.53 -10.78 5.20
CA PRO A 81 5.60 -11.14 6.26
C PRO A 81 4.95 -9.92 6.94
N ILE A 82 5.67 -8.81 7.11
CA ILE A 82 5.13 -7.59 7.73
C ILE A 82 4.01 -7.01 6.87
N VAL A 83 4.22 -6.95 5.55
CA VAL A 83 3.25 -6.44 4.58
C VAL A 83 1.99 -7.32 4.55
N ILE A 84 2.17 -8.64 4.61
CA ILE A 84 1.08 -9.61 4.63
C ILE A 84 0.26 -9.47 5.93
N ILE A 85 0.91 -9.41 7.09
CA ILE A 85 0.24 -9.29 8.39
C ILE A 85 -0.54 -7.96 8.47
N LEU A 86 0.08 -6.85 8.09
CA LEU A 86 -0.57 -5.53 8.08
C LEU A 86 -1.73 -5.49 7.10
N GLY A 87 -1.55 -6.07 5.90
CA GLY A 87 -2.61 -6.21 4.91
C GLY A 87 -3.78 -7.00 5.48
N LEU A 88 -3.56 -8.22 5.97
CA LEU A 88 -4.61 -9.07 6.56
C LEU A 88 -5.31 -8.39 7.74
N PHE A 89 -4.58 -7.74 8.64
CA PHE A 89 -5.18 -7.01 9.76
C PHE A 89 -6.08 -5.87 9.27
N HIS A 90 -5.62 -5.11 8.27
CA HIS A 90 -6.43 -4.06 7.64
C HIS A 90 -7.65 -4.65 6.92
N GLY A 91 -7.51 -5.80 6.28
CA GLY A 91 -8.59 -6.56 5.67
C GLY A 91 -9.65 -6.95 6.69
N ILE A 92 -9.26 -7.61 7.77
CA ILE A 92 -10.18 -8.00 8.85
C ILE A 92 -10.92 -6.78 9.39
N ARG A 93 -10.24 -5.67 9.65
CA ARG A 93 -10.88 -4.42 10.06
C ARG A 93 -11.87 -3.90 9.02
N PHE A 94 -11.52 -3.99 7.73
CA PHE A 94 -12.41 -3.62 6.63
C PHE A 94 -13.67 -4.51 6.57
N PHE A 95 -13.55 -5.81 6.80
CA PHE A 95 -14.68 -6.74 6.93
C PHE A 95 -15.56 -6.45 8.15
N VAL A 96 -14.95 -6.26 9.33
CA VAL A 96 -15.66 -5.99 10.59
C VAL A 96 -16.42 -4.67 10.56
N THR A 97 -15.90 -3.64 9.86
CA THR A 97 -16.55 -2.32 9.77
C THR A 97 -17.72 -2.26 8.78
N GLY A 98 -18.11 -3.38 8.16
CA GLY A 98 -19.33 -3.46 7.34
C GLY A 98 -19.28 -2.62 6.06
N ARG A 99 -18.09 -2.19 5.60
CA ARG A 99 -17.87 -1.40 4.38
C ARG A 99 -17.98 -2.23 3.09
N PHE A 100 -18.71 -3.34 3.16
CA PHE A 100 -18.96 -4.29 2.06
C PHE A 100 -20.04 -3.83 1.08
N LYS A 101 -20.82 -2.80 1.44
CA LYS A 101 -21.86 -2.22 0.59
C LYS A 101 -21.28 -1.25 -0.44
#